data_AF-A0A382WXJ6-F1
#
_entry.id   AF-A0A382WXJ6-F1
#
_cell.length_a   1.000
_cell.length_b   1.000
_cell.length_c   1.000
_cell.angle_alpha   90.00
_cell.angle_beta   90.00
_cell.angle_gamma   90.00
#
_symmetry.space_group_name_H-M   'P 1'
#
loop_
_entity.id
_entity.type
_entity.pdbx_description
1 polymer ?
#
loop_
_entity_poly.entity_id
_entity_poly.type
_entity_poly.pdbx_seq_one_letter_code
_entity_poly.pdbx_strand_id
1 'polypeptide(L)' 'MAGLTYLVQYKQKNPINESFGLPKPMTSPQTPTILIVDTSSRSREDKQYGLAQRGYKVIAIENGDRALNVLATEPVHVLI' A
#
# COMPACT_ATOMS: atom_id res chain seq x y z
N MET A 1 22.47 30.79 5.92
CA MET A 1 22.92 30.94 4.52
C MET A 1 23.06 29.53 3.96
N ALA A 2 21.98 28.83 3.58
CA ALA A 2 21.11 28.99 2.38
C ALA A 2 21.62 28.19 1.16
N GLY A 3 20.70 27.42 0.55
CA GLY A 3 20.83 26.66 -0.70
C GLY A 3 20.40 25.20 -0.51
N LEU A 4 19.13 24.75 -0.66
CA LEU A 4 18.20 24.85 -1.80
C LEU A 4 18.92 24.51 -3.12
N THR A 5 18.46 23.68 -4.05
CA THR A 5 17.24 22.90 -4.31
C THR A 5 17.54 22.25 -5.65
N TYR A 6 17.29 20.95 -5.84
CA TYR A 6 17.24 20.40 -7.20
C TYR A 6 15.80 20.06 -7.56
N LEU A 7 15.18 21.00 -8.29
CA LEU A 7 13.97 20.81 -9.07
C LEU A 7 14.38 20.18 -10.40
N VAL A 8 13.85 18.99 -10.72
CA VAL A 8 13.74 18.56 -12.11
C VAL A 8 12.27 18.65 -12.51
N GLN A 9 12.01 19.67 -13.31
CA GLN A 9 10.76 19.90 -14.02
C GLN A 9 10.57 18.82 -15.08
N TYR A 10 9.45 18.10 -15.07
CA TYR A 10 8.94 17.45 -16.28
C TYR A 10 7.62 18.11 -16.68
N LYS A 11 7.74 18.95 -17.70
CA LYS A 11 6.65 19.60 -18.42
C LYS A 11 6.20 18.67 -19.54
N GLN A 12 5.04 18.05 -19.41
CA GLN A 12 4.37 17.37 -20.52
C GLN A 12 2.92 17.87 -20.60
N LYS A 13 2.65 18.72 -21.61
CA LYS A 13 1.29 19.12 -22.00
C LYS A 13 0.68 17.95 -22.77
N ASN A 14 -0.40 17.36 -22.26
CA ASN A 14 -1.32 16.52 -23.03
C ASN A 14 -2.73 17.14 -22.95
N PRO A 15 -3.32 17.60 -24.08
CA PRO A 15 -4.65 18.16 -24.13
C PRO A 15 -5.65 17.08 -24.55
N ILE A 16 -6.23 16.35 -23.60
CA ILE A 16 -7.53 15.69 -23.80
C ILE A 16 -8.18 15.42 -22.45
N ASN A 17 -9.35 16.01 -22.33
CA ASN A 17 -10.28 16.09 -21.24
C ASN A 17 -11.38 15.06 -21.49
N GLU A 18 -11.25 13.87 -20.94
CA GLU A 18 -12.40 13.00 -20.69
C GLU A 18 -12.33 12.40 -19.28
N SER A 19 -13.49 12.47 -18.65
CA SER A 19 -13.79 12.31 -17.24
C SER A 19 -13.58 10.87 -16.75
N PHE A 20 -12.36 10.49 -16.42
CA PHE A 20 -12.11 9.39 -15.49
C PHE A 20 -11.31 9.94 -14.32
N GLY A 21 -11.90 9.87 -13.13
CA GLY A 21 -11.29 10.39 -11.92
C GLY A 21 -9.86 9.88 -11.78
N LEU A 22 -8.89 10.76 -12.01
CA LEU A 22 -7.50 10.52 -11.69
C LEU A 22 -7.48 10.04 -10.22
N PRO A 23 -6.78 8.95 -9.87
CA PRO A 23 -6.51 8.69 -8.47
C PRO A 23 -5.90 9.97 -7.90
N LYS A 24 -6.60 10.56 -6.91
CA LYS A 24 -6.11 11.77 -6.24
C LYS A 24 -4.66 11.52 -5.84
N PRO A 25 -3.74 12.48 -6.02
CA PRO A 25 -2.39 12.32 -5.53
C PRO A 25 -2.50 11.94 -4.05
N MET A 26 -2.02 10.73 -3.69
CA MET A 26 -2.01 10.25 -2.31
C MET A 26 -0.99 11.07 -1.53
N THR A 27 -1.34 12.31 -1.20
CA THR A 27 -0.61 13.17 -0.29
C THR A 27 -1.00 12.80 1.14
N SER A 28 -0.53 11.64 1.58
CA SER A 28 -0.32 11.34 3.01
C SER A 28 0.72 10.22 3.09
N PRO A 29 1.68 10.27 4.04
CA PRO A 29 2.57 9.15 4.30
C PRO A 29 1.76 8.04 4.98
N GLN A 30 0.87 7.39 4.22
CA GLN A 30 0.12 6.26 4.74
C GLN A 30 1.05 5.06 4.80
N THR A 31 1.22 4.56 6.00
CA THR A 31 1.84 3.26 6.24
C THR A 31 1.19 2.23 5.33
N PRO A 32 1.95 1.60 4.40
CA PRO A 32 1.37 0.64 3.48
C PRO A 32 0.84 -0.58 4.23
N THR A 33 -0.32 -1.06 3.79
CA THR A 33 -1.01 -2.23 4.36
C THR A 33 -0.60 -3.49 3.59
N ILE A 34 -0.15 -4.51 4.32
CA ILE A 34 0.18 -5.83 3.79
C ILE A 34 -0.85 -6.85 4.29
N LEU A 35 -1.42 -7.64 3.37
CA LEU A 35 -2.28 -8.78 3.69
C LEU A 35 -1.46 -10.07 3.57
N ILE A 36 -1.43 -10.87 4.63
CA ILE A 36 -0.80 -12.20 4.65
C ILE A 36 -1.88 -13.26 4.63
N VAL A 37 -1.82 -14.18 3.66
CA VAL A 37 -2.68 -15.37 3.59
C VAL A 37 -1.81 -16.62 3.72
N ASP A 38 -1.79 -17.20 4.91
CA ASP A 38 -0.94 -18.37 5.21
C ASP A 38 -1.67 -19.29 6.17
N THR A 39 -1.77 -20.59 5.84
CA THR A 39 -2.47 -21.59 6.65
C THR A 39 -1.66 -21.97 7.90
N SER A 40 -0.33 -21.83 7.87
CA SER A 40 0.53 -22.14 9.01
C SER A 40 0.50 -20.99 10.02
N SER A 41 -0.01 -21.26 11.23
CA SER A 41 -0.06 -20.27 12.31
C SER A 41 1.31 -19.68 12.64
N ARG A 42 2.32 -20.54 12.77
CA ARG A 42 3.71 -20.13 13.08
C ARG A 42 4.29 -19.22 12.00
N SER A 43 4.18 -19.62 10.73
CA SER A 43 4.68 -18.83 9.59
C SER A 43 3.98 -17.47 9.52
N ARG A 44 2.66 -17.45 9.73
CA ARG A 44 1.85 -16.24 9.73
C ARG A 44 2.25 -15.28 10.85
N GLU A 45 2.46 -15.78 12.07
CA GLU A 45 2.93 -15.00 13.23
C GLU A 45 4.32 -14.41 13.00
N ASP A 46 5.27 -15.21 12.51
CA ASP A 46 6.64 -14.77 12.21
C ASP A 46 6.66 -13.64 11.16
N LYS A 47 5.90 -13.81 10.07
CA LYS A 47 5.75 -12.79 9.02
C LYS A 47 5.07 -11.52 9.54
N GLN A 48 3.99 -11.68 10.32
CA GLN A 48 3.26 -10.56 10.90
C GLN A 48 4.16 -9.74 11.84
N TYR A 49 4.88 -10.41 12.74
CA TYR A 49 5.81 -9.76 13.65
C TYR A 49 6.93 -9.03 12.89
N GLY A 50 7.58 -9.71 11.93
CA GLY A 50 8.68 -9.12 11.16
C GLY A 50 8.28 -7.88 10.35
N LEU A 51 7.08 -7.87 9.77
CA LEU A 51 6.57 -6.73 9.00
C LEU A 51 6.06 -5.60 9.91
N ALA A 52 5.40 -5.93 11.02
CA ALA A 52 4.97 -4.92 11.99
C ALA A 52 6.17 -4.18 12.60
N GLN A 53 7.27 -4.87 12.92
CA GLN A 53 8.51 -4.25 13.41
C GLN A 53 9.15 -3.27 12.40
N ARG A 54 8.85 -3.44 11.11
CA ARG A 54 9.30 -2.53 10.03
C ARG A 54 8.32 -1.37 9.79
N GLY A 55 7.27 -1.28 10.61
CA GLY A 55 6.30 -0.20 10.57
C GLY A 55 5.20 -0.37 9.53
N TYR A 56 5.00 -1.58 8.98
CA TYR A 56 3.86 -1.86 8.10
C TYR A 56 2.57 -2.10 8.90
N LYS A 57 1.41 -1.72 8.33
CA LYS A 57 0.11 -2.20 8.82
C LYS A 57 -0.07 -3.61 8.25
N VAL A 58 -0.26 -4.60 9.11
CA VAL A 58 -0.36 -6.00 8.67
C VAL A 58 -1.73 -6.56 9.03
N ILE A 59 -2.39 -7.18 8.05
CA ILE A 59 -3.60 -7.96 8.24
C ILE A 59 -3.21 -9.41 7.95
N ALA A 60 -3.39 -10.30 8.91
CA ALA A 60 -2.99 -11.70 8.78
C ALA A 60 -4.19 -12.61 8.90
N ILE A 61 -4.36 -13.50 7.93
CA ILE A 61 -5.51 -14.41 7.85
C ILE A 61 -5.08 -15.80 7.39
N GLU A 62 -5.87 -16.80 7.76
CA GLU A 62 -5.55 -18.20 7.53
C GLU A 62 -6.03 -18.73 6.16
N ASN A 63 -7.06 -18.11 5.58
CA ASN A 63 -7.73 -18.64 4.39
C ASN A 63 -8.06 -17.57 3.35
N GLY A 64 -8.21 -18.02 2.10
CA GLY A 64 -8.47 -17.15 0.94
C GLY A 64 -9.85 -16.49 0.96
N ASP A 65 -10.88 -17.17 1.47
CA ASP A 65 -12.24 -16.61 1.49
C ASP A 65 -12.32 -15.34 2.36
N ARG A 66 -11.64 -15.34 3.52
CA ARG A 66 -11.51 -14.12 4.33
C ARG A 66 -10.64 -13.07 3.64
N ALA A 67 -9.69 -13.48 2.80
CA ALA A 67 -8.83 -12.55 2.05
C ALA A 67 -9.64 -11.72 1.07
N LEU A 68 -10.57 -12.36 0.36
CA LEU A 68 -11.47 -11.68 -0.57
C LEU A 68 -12.30 -10.61 0.14
N ASN A 69 -12.82 -10.92 1.32
CA ASN A 69 -13.57 -9.95 2.13
C ASN A 69 -12.70 -8.74 2.53
N VAL A 70 -11.45 -8.98 2.95
CA VAL A 70 -10.51 -7.90 3.30
C VAL A 70 -10.16 -7.06 2.07
N LEU A 71 -9.88 -7.69 0.94
CA LEU A 71 -9.55 -6.99 -0.30
C LEU A 71 -10.70 -6.12 -0.81
N ALA A 72 -11.94 -6.48 -0.48
CA ALA A 72 -13.12 -5.68 -0.82
C ALA A 72 -13.32 -4.45 0.08
N THR A 73 -12.78 -4.45 1.31
CA THR A 73 -13.06 -3.41 2.31
C THR A 73 -11.86 -2.57 2.72
N GLU A 74 -10.64 -3.08 2.55
CA GLU A 74 -9.41 -2.42 3.00
C GLU A 74 -8.47 -2.12 1.82
N PRO A 75 -7.79 -0.96 1.82
CA PRO A 75 -6.75 -0.65 0.84
C PRO A 75 -5.47 -1.45 1.13
N VAL A 76 -5.42 -2.67 0.59
CA VAL A 76 -4.24 -3.54 0.60
C VAL A 76 -3.28 -3.12 -0.50
N HIS A 77 -2.01 -2.93 -0.16
CA HIS A 77 -0.98 -2.50 -1.11
C HIS A 77 -0.15 -3.69 -1.61
N VAL A 78 0.03 -4.71 -0.77
CA VAL A 78 0.75 -5.95 -1.10
C VAL A 78 0.00 -7.12 -0.48
N LEU A 79 -0.17 -8.19 -1.26
CA LEU A 79 -0.70 -9.48 -0.84
C LEU A 79 0.43 -10.52 -0.89
N ILE A 80 0.58 -11.30 0.18
CA ILE A 80 1.62 -12.32 0.34
C ILE A 80 1.02 -13.63 0.82
#